data_AF-A0ABD0PYX1-F1
#
_entry.id   AF-A0ABD0PYX1-F1
#
_cell.length_a   1.000
_cell.length_b   1.000
_cell.length_c   1.000
_cell.angle_alpha   90.00
_cell.angle_beta   90.00
_cell.angle_gamma   90.00
#
_symmetry.space_group_name_H-M   'P 1'
#
loop_
_entity.id
_entity.type
_entity.pdbx_description
1 polymer ?
#
loop_
_entity_poly.entity_id
_entity_poly.type
_entity_poly.pdbx_seq_one_letter_code
_entity_poly.pdbx_strand_id
1 'polypeptide(L)'
;IVVPADYNGVTCGICGNFNGRPEDDFLTPSGALAPSANQFGAEWVVDDDISNNRGCGGNVIEPCQDEISQALCGIIRDSQGPFSFCHGYVDPQAYVDSCVFDVCISGNQNDVLCRSVQSYVSACQSANAIVYPWRENASCGKWLKV
;
A
#
# COMPACT_ATOMS: atom_id res chain seq x y z
N ILE A 1 -7.20 -7.23 5.92
CA ILE A 1 -8.39 -8.11 5.91
C ILE A 1 -7.87 -9.54 5.88
N VAL A 2 -8.43 -10.44 6.67
CA VAL A 2 -8.06 -11.87 6.67
C VAL A 2 -9.34 -12.65 6.39
N VAL A 3 -9.29 -13.53 5.40
CA VAL A 3 -10.43 -14.34 4.95
C VAL A 3 -10.08 -15.81 5.15
N PRO A 4 -10.95 -16.63 5.78
CA PRO A 4 -10.73 -18.08 5.87
C PRO A 4 -10.62 -18.74 4.49
N ALA A 5 -9.80 -19.79 4.38
CA ALA A 5 -9.57 -20.51 3.12
C ALA A 5 -10.86 -21.09 2.50
N ASP A 6 -11.89 -21.34 3.31
CA ASP A 6 -13.19 -21.84 2.85
C ASP A 6 -13.92 -20.88 1.90
N TYR A 7 -13.51 -19.60 1.85
CA TYR A 7 -14.06 -18.60 0.94
C TYR A 7 -13.28 -18.49 -0.39
N ASN A 8 -12.41 -19.46 -0.72
CA ASN A 8 -11.70 -19.49 -1.99
C ASN A 8 -12.68 -19.41 -3.18
N GLY A 9 -12.47 -18.43 -4.06
CA GLY A 9 -13.27 -18.26 -5.27
C GLY A 9 -14.70 -17.76 -5.08
N VAL A 10 -15.10 -17.39 -3.85
CA VAL A 10 -16.45 -16.89 -3.55
C VAL A 10 -16.48 -15.45 -3.06
N THR A 11 -15.33 -14.81 -2.86
CA THR A 11 -15.30 -13.38 -2.58
C THR A 11 -15.51 -12.57 -3.86
N CYS A 12 -15.85 -11.30 -3.69
CA CYS A 12 -15.86 -10.31 -4.76
C CYS A 12 -15.59 -8.93 -4.15
N GLY A 13 -15.26 -7.96 -4.99
CA GLY A 13 -14.96 -6.59 -4.58
C GLY A 13 -13.56 -6.16 -4.96
N ILE A 14 -13.11 -5.04 -4.39
CA ILE A 14 -11.82 -4.41 -4.73
C ILE A 14 -10.60 -5.24 -4.30
N CYS A 15 -10.79 -6.31 -3.51
CA CYS A 15 -9.75 -7.25 -3.13
C CYS A 15 -9.76 -8.55 -3.97
N GLY A 16 -10.52 -8.59 -5.07
CA GLY A 16 -10.59 -9.74 -5.97
C GLY A 16 -11.50 -10.86 -5.49
N ASN A 17 -11.37 -12.02 -6.14
CA ASN A 17 -12.24 -13.19 -5.93
C ASN A 17 -11.61 -14.30 -5.07
N PHE A 18 -10.36 -14.11 -4.63
CA PHE A 18 -9.62 -15.02 -3.75
C PHE A 18 -9.49 -16.45 -4.31
N ASN A 19 -9.38 -16.62 -5.62
CA ASN A 19 -9.17 -17.93 -6.26
C ASN A 19 -7.68 -18.29 -6.48
N GLY A 20 -6.75 -17.37 -6.18
CA GLY A 20 -5.30 -17.53 -6.38
C GLY A 20 -4.80 -17.19 -7.79
N ARG A 21 -5.59 -16.52 -8.62
CA ARG A 21 -5.27 -16.11 -10.00
C ARG A 21 -5.28 -14.58 -10.13
N PRO A 22 -4.12 -13.92 -9.99
CA PRO A 22 -4.06 -12.46 -10.02
C PRO A 22 -4.51 -11.86 -11.37
N GLU A 23 -4.51 -12.64 -12.45
CA GLU A 23 -4.97 -12.21 -13.77
C GLU A 23 -6.46 -11.87 -13.87
N ASP A 24 -7.29 -12.36 -12.94
CA ASP A 24 -8.74 -12.12 -12.91
C ASP A 24 -9.22 -11.30 -11.71
N ASP A 25 -8.30 -10.78 -10.89
CA ASP A 25 -8.65 -9.97 -9.72
C ASP A 25 -9.35 -8.65 -10.08
N PHE A 26 -9.24 -8.19 -11.34
CA PHE A 26 -9.93 -7.00 -11.86
C PHE A 26 -11.34 -7.27 -12.42
N LEU A 27 -11.97 -8.39 -12.03
CA LEU A 27 -13.36 -8.69 -12.37
C LEU A 27 -14.32 -7.70 -11.71
N THR A 28 -15.09 -6.99 -12.52
CA THR A 28 -16.10 -6.02 -12.09
C THR A 28 -17.40 -6.72 -11.64
N PRO A 29 -18.37 -6.00 -11.04
CA PRO A 29 -19.66 -6.58 -10.68
C PRO A 29 -20.44 -7.18 -11.86
N SER A 30 -20.18 -6.72 -13.09
CA SER A 30 -20.79 -7.27 -14.32
C SER A 30 -20.10 -8.55 -14.83
N GLY A 31 -18.99 -8.96 -14.20
CA GLY A 31 -18.16 -10.08 -14.63
C GLY A 31 -17.20 -9.76 -15.78
N ALA A 32 -17.07 -8.48 -16.15
CA ALA A 32 -16.08 -8.04 -17.13
C ALA A 32 -14.72 -7.81 -16.46
N LEU A 33 -13.63 -8.04 -17.19
CA LEU A 33 -12.28 -7.74 -16.71
C LEU A 33 -11.95 -6.28 -17.05
N ALA A 34 -11.70 -5.45 -16.03
CA ALA A 34 -11.30 -4.08 -16.23
C ALA A 34 -9.84 -3.99 -16.73
N PRO A 35 -9.52 -3.09 -17.68
CA PRO A 35 -8.18 -3.00 -18.28
C PRO A 35 -7.16 -2.24 -17.41
N SER A 36 -7.60 -1.64 -16.29
CA SER A 36 -6.74 -0.88 -15.38
C SER A 36 -7.34 -0.80 -13.98
N ALA A 37 -6.49 -0.57 -12.97
CA ALA A 37 -6.90 -0.39 -11.59
C ALA A 37 -7.89 0.79 -11.41
N ASN A 38 -7.70 1.88 -12.17
CA ASN A 38 -8.59 3.05 -12.11
C ASN A 38 -10.01 2.70 -12.59
N GLN A 39 -10.12 1.99 -13.72
CA GLN A 39 -11.43 1.56 -14.23
C GLN A 39 -12.04 0.50 -13.31
N PHE A 40 -11.23 -0.44 -12.81
CA PHE A 40 -11.68 -1.43 -11.83
C PHE A 40 -12.28 -0.78 -10.58
N GLY A 41 -11.58 0.17 -9.95
CA GLY A 41 -12.06 0.87 -8.77
C GLY A 41 -13.33 1.68 -9.03
N ALA A 42 -13.46 2.28 -10.22
CA ALA A 42 -14.65 3.05 -10.60
C ALA A 42 -15.91 2.17 -10.72
N GLU A 43 -15.77 0.93 -11.17
CA GLU A 43 -16.87 -0.05 -11.31
C GLU A 43 -17.37 -0.60 -9.97
N TRP A 44 -16.57 -0.48 -8.91
CA TRP A 44 -16.91 -0.94 -7.55
C TRP A 44 -17.39 0.18 -6.62
N VAL A 45 -17.63 1.39 -7.15
CA VAL A 45 -18.23 2.48 -6.38
C VAL A 45 -19.66 2.14 -6.00
N VAL A 46 -19.99 2.28 -4.73
CA VAL A 46 -21.36 2.17 -4.21
C VAL A 46 -21.89 3.58 -4.00
N ASP A 47 -23.03 3.92 -4.60
CA ASP A 47 -23.67 5.21 -4.40
C ASP A 47 -24.04 5.38 -2.91
N ASP A 48 -23.44 6.39 -2.28
CA ASP A 48 -23.84 6.92 -0.97
C ASP A 48 -24.29 8.37 -1.22
N ASP A 49 -25.48 8.72 -0.71
CA ASP A 49 -26.08 10.07 -0.74
C ASP A 49 -25.12 11.17 -0.22
N ILE A 50 -24.04 10.79 0.48
CA ILE A 50 -23.08 11.68 1.13
C ILE A 50 -21.88 12.03 0.24
N SER A 51 -21.56 11.27 -0.82
CA SER A 51 -20.31 11.47 -1.56
C SER A 51 -20.51 11.72 -3.05
N ASN A 52 -20.59 13.00 -3.42
CA ASN A 52 -20.30 13.47 -4.78
C ASN A 52 -18.78 13.40 -5.10
N ASN A 53 -18.06 12.48 -4.44
CA ASN A 53 -16.62 12.31 -4.53
C ASN A 53 -16.36 11.05 -5.34
N ARG A 54 -16.33 11.18 -6.67
CA ARG A 54 -16.10 10.09 -7.64
C ARG A 54 -14.66 9.54 -7.61
N GLY A 55 -14.06 9.45 -6.42
CA GLY A 55 -12.68 9.05 -6.19
C GLY A 55 -11.65 10.10 -6.65
N CYS A 56 -10.39 9.87 -6.29
CA CYS A 56 -9.25 10.65 -6.72
C CYS A 56 -8.85 10.41 -8.20
N GLY A 57 -9.64 9.65 -8.96
CA GLY A 57 -9.30 9.13 -10.30
C GLY A 57 -9.42 10.15 -11.45
N GLY A 58 -9.76 11.41 -11.17
CA GLY A 58 -9.93 12.44 -12.20
C GLY A 58 -8.63 13.09 -12.68
N ASN A 59 -7.56 13.02 -11.89
CA ASN A 59 -6.27 13.61 -12.25
C ASN A 59 -5.27 12.48 -12.48
N VAL A 60 -4.70 12.42 -13.68
CA VAL A 60 -3.42 11.75 -13.90
C VAL A 60 -2.41 12.52 -13.05
N ILE A 61 -2.13 12.00 -11.85
CA ILE A 61 -1.00 12.48 -11.08
C ILE A 61 0.22 12.02 -11.86
N GLU A 62 0.94 12.97 -12.45
CA GLU A 62 2.25 12.70 -13.05
C GLU A 62 3.06 11.83 -12.09
N PRO A 63 3.75 10.78 -12.58
CA PRO A 63 4.52 9.90 -11.73
C PRO A 63 5.42 10.75 -10.83
N CYS A 64 5.25 10.62 -9.52
CA CYS A 64 6.04 11.35 -8.56
C CYS A 64 7.51 10.91 -8.67
N GLN A 65 8.30 11.66 -9.44
CA GLN A 65 9.75 11.47 -9.61
C GLN A 65 10.53 12.41 -8.69
N ASP A 66 10.24 12.35 -7.40
CA ASP A 66 10.92 13.14 -6.38
C ASP A 66 12.08 12.34 -5.78
N GLU A 67 13.33 12.78 -6.02
CA GLU A 67 14.53 12.16 -5.46
C GLU A 67 14.52 12.16 -3.93
N ILE A 68 13.90 13.18 -3.31
CA ILE A 68 13.79 13.29 -1.85
C ILE A 68 12.91 12.15 -1.31
N SER A 69 11.71 11.96 -1.88
CA SER A 69 10.82 10.85 -1.54
C SER A 69 11.50 9.49 -1.72
N GLN A 70 12.25 9.30 -2.81
CA GLN A 70 13.02 8.07 -3.04
C GLN A 70 14.07 7.84 -1.95
N ALA A 71 14.79 8.89 -1.54
CA ALA A 71 15.79 8.81 -0.48
C ALA A 71 15.15 8.49 0.88
N LEU A 72 14.05 9.16 1.23
CA LEU A 72 13.32 8.97 2.48
C LEU A 72 12.76 7.54 2.60
N CYS A 73 12.16 7.02 1.53
CA CYS A 73 11.59 5.67 1.48
C CYS A 73 12.66 4.56 1.34
N GLY A 74 13.92 4.93 1.09
CA GLY A 74 15.03 4.00 0.89
C GLY A 74 15.28 3.05 2.07
N ILE A 75 14.89 3.45 3.29
CA ILE A 75 14.98 2.61 4.50
C ILE A 75 14.25 1.26 4.34
N ILE A 76 13.18 1.21 3.56
CA ILE A 76 12.37 0.00 3.36
C ILE A 76 13.17 -1.08 2.62
N ARG A 77 13.95 -0.68 1.61
CA ARG A 77 14.73 -1.59 0.74
C ARG A 77 16.19 -1.75 1.14
N ASP A 78 16.64 -1.09 2.20
CA ASP A 78 18.03 -1.16 2.65
C ASP A 78 18.36 -2.58 3.13
N SER A 79 19.19 -3.28 2.35
CA SER A 79 19.63 -4.66 2.63
C SER A 79 20.46 -4.81 3.91
N GLN A 80 20.99 -3.71 4.45
CA GLN A 80 21.69 -3.65 5.74
C GLN A 80 20.87 -2.91 6.80
N GLY A 81 19.66 -2.49 6.45
CA GLY A 81 18.77 -1.70 7.28
C GLY A 81 17.96 -2.54 8.26
N PRO A 82 17.01 -1.89 8.97
CA PRO A 82 16.26 -2.51 10.05
C PRO A 82 15.29 -3.61 9.61
N PHE A 83 15.01 -3.70 8.30
CA PHE A 83 14.09 -4.68 7.72
C PHE A 83 14.79 -5.76 6.88
N SER A 84 16.12 -5.81 6.89
CA SER A 84 16.93 -6.76 6.11
C SER A 84 16.47 -8.23 6.23
N PHE A 85 16.10 -8.68 7.44
CA PHE A 85 15.58 -10.04 7.65
C PHE A 85 14.15 -10.26 7.13
N CYS A 86 13.36 -9.19 6.97
CA CYS A 86 11.99 -9.25 6.45
C CYS A 86 11.95 -9.39 4.93
N HIS A 87 12.98 -8.92 4.21
CA HIS A 87 13.03 -8.98 2.75
C HIS A 87 12.86 -10.40 2.18
N GLY A 88 13.24 -11.43 2.94
CA GLY A 88 13.03 -12.84 2.55
C GLY A 88 11.59 -13.36 2.74
N TYR A 89 10.73 -12.62 3.43
CA TYR A 89 9.34 -12.98 3.72
C TYR A 89 8.33 -12.06 3.04
N VAL A 90 8.66 -10.78 2.89
CA VAL A 90 7.80 -9.76 2.30
C VAL A 90 8.62 -8.93 1.31
N ASP A 91 8.22 -8.96 0.04
CA ASP A 91 8.85 -8.14 -1.01
C ASP A 91 8.68 -6.64 -0.69
N PRO A 92 9.78 -5.87 -0.56
CA PRO A 92 9.70 -4.45 -0.23
C PRO A 92 9.19 -3.58 -1.39
N GLN A 93 9.22 -4.03 -2.64
CA GLN A 93 9.07 -3.16 -3.80
C GLN A 93 7.74 -2.39 -3.81
N ALA A 94 6.61 -3.10 -3.62
CA ALA A 94 5.29 -2.47 -3.59
C ALA A 94 5.14 -1.43 -2.44
N TYR A 95 5.83 -1.66 -1.31
CA TYR A 95 5.82 -0.72 -0.18
C TYR A 95 6.71 0.50 -0.43
N VAL A 96 7.83 0.34 -1.14
CA VAL A 96 8.66 1.46 -1.59
C VAL A 96 7.88 2.33 -2.57
N ASP A 97 7.24 1.73 -3.57
CA ASP A 97 6.51 2.47 -4.60
C ASP A 97 5.34 3.25 -3.97
N SER A 98 4.59 2.62 -3.06
CA SER A 98 3.54 3.31 -2.28
C SER A 98 4.11 4.44 -1.43
N CYS A 99 5.21 4.19 -0.71
CA CYS A 99 5.85 5.21 0.13
C CYS A 99 6.29 6.42 -0.68
N VAL A 100 6.97 6.20 -1.82
CA VAL A 100 7.46 7.29 -2.68
C VAL A 100 6.30 8.12 -3.21
N PHE A 101 5.22 7.45 -3.65
CA PHE A 101 4.03 8.13 -4.11
C PHE A 101 3.40 8.98 -3.00
N ASP A 102 3.11 8.39 -1.83
CA ASP A 102 2.43 9.05 -0.72
C ASP A 102 3.25 10.22 -0.16
N VAL A 103 4.55 10.00 0.05
CA VAL A 103 5.47 11.03 0.57
C VAL A 103 5.57 12.19 -0.42
N CYS A 104 5.67 11.93 -1.73
CA CYS A 104 5.77 12.97 -2.74
C CYS A 104 4.49 13.82 -2.83
N ILE A 105 3.31 13.19 -2.93
CA ILE A 105 2.04 13.95 -3.01
C ILE A 105 1.72 14.70 -1.71
N SER A 106 2.29 14.27 -0.58
CA SER A 106 2.18 14.99 0.69
C SER A 106 3.11 16.21 0.77
N GLY A 107 4.03 16.40 -0.16
CA GLY A 107 5.07 17.42 -0.07
C GLY A 107 6.16 17.04 0.94
N ASN A 108 6.59 15.77 0.93
CA ASN A 108 7.65 15.23 1.78
C ASN A 108 7.34 15.30 3.29
N GLN A 109 6.08 15.10 3.67
CA GLN A 109 5.69 15.12 5.09
C GLN A 109 6.19 13.87 5.83
N ASN A 110 6.85 14.10 6.97
CA ASN A 110 7.47 13.04 7.75
C ASN A 110 6.44 12.10 8.42
N ASP A 111 5.24 12.57 8.78
CA ASP A 111 4.19 11.71 9.33
C ASP A 111 3.65 10.71 8.28
N VAL A 112 3.63 11.11 6.99
CA VAL A 112 3.29 10.23 5.87
C VAL A 112 4.39 9.18 5.65
N LEU A 113 5.67 9.59 5.70
CA LEU A 113 6.79 8.64 5.69
C LEU A 113 6.66 7.61 6.82
N CYS A 114 6.43 8.07 8.06
CA CYS A 114 6.32 7.21 9.22
C CYS A 114 5.16 6.22 9.14
N ARG A 115 4.00 6.64 8.60
CA ARG A 115 2.87 5.73 8.34
C ARG A 115 3.21 4.72 7.27
N SER A 116 3.84 5.15 6.17
CA SER A 116 4.24 4.27 5.07
C SER A 116 5.22 3.18 5.53
N VAL A 117 6.26 3.57 6.28
CA VAL A 117 7.23 2.61 6.86
C VAL A 117 6.54 1.69 7.89
N GLN A 118 5.62 2.21 8.71
CA GLN A 118 4.85 1.40 9.66
C GLN A 118 3.97 0.34 8.97
N SER A 119 3.48 0.60 7.75
CA SER A 119 2.76 -0.41 6.95
C SER A 119 3.67 -1.61 6.61
N TYR A 120 4.91 -1.35 6.17
CA TYR A 120 5.86 -2.43 5.91
C TYR A 120 6.24 -3.21 7.18
N VAL A 121 6.46 -2.50 8.28
CA VAL A 121 6.70 -3.10 9.60
C VAL A 121 5.56 -4.05 10.00
N SER A 122 4.32 -3.64 9.77
CA SER A 122 3.14 -4.45 10.12
C SER A 122 3.05 -5.72 9.27
N ALA A 123 3.42 -5.64 7.99
CA ALA A 123 3.53 -6.80 7.12
C ALA A 123 4.64 -7.77 7.59
N CYS A 124 5.82 -7.24 7.91
CA CYS A 124 6.92 -8.03 8.47
C CYS A 124 6.54 -8.76 9.76
N GLN A 125 5.87 -8.06 10.67
CA GLN A 125 5.38 -8.63 11.94
C GLN A 125 4.34 -9.73 11.69
N SER A 126 3.43 -9.52 10.73
CA SER A 126 2.42 -10.53 10.35
C SER A 126 3.06 -11.79 9.74
N ALA A 127 4.19 -11.63 9.08
CA ALA A 127 5.01 -12.73 8.56
C ALA A 127 5.95 -13.36 9.61
N ASN A 128 5.90 -12.91 10.88
CA ASN A 128 6.82 -13.30 11.95
C ASN A 128 8.31 -13.03 11.63
N ALA A 129 8.59 -12.05 10.77
CA ALA A 129 9.95 -11.64 10.47
C ALA A 129 10.54 -10.73 11.57
N ILE A 130 11.85 -10.79 11.74
CA ILE A 130 12.57 -9.92 12.68
C ILE A 130 12.62 -8.50 12.12
N VAL A 131 12.23 -7.53 12.95
CA VAL A 131 12.34 -6.09 12.66
C VAL A 131 13.19 -5.43 13.72
N TYR A 132 14.29 -4.79 13.31
CA TYR A 132 15.13 -4.00 14.21
C TYR A 132 14.54 -2.61 14.47
N PRO A 133 15.02 -1.88 15.49
CA PRO A 133 14.63 -0.49 15.70
C PRO A 133 14.84 0.34 14.44
N TRP A 134 13.77 0.99 13.97
CA TRP A 134 13.77 1.76 12.71
C TRP A 134 13.31 3.21 12.88
N ARG A 135 12.63 3.50 13.99
CA ARG A 135 11.97 4.78 14.22
C ARG A 135 12.96 5.95 14.25
N GLU A 136 14.14 5.76 14.83
CA GLU A 136 15.18 6.79 14.85
C GLU A 136 15.77 7.03 13.45
N ASN A 137 16.00 5.96 12.68
CA ASN A 137 16.50 6.03 11.31
C ASN A 137 15.56 6.81 10.37
N ALA A 138 14.25 6.67 10.57
CA ALA A 138 13.23 7.39 9.81
C ALA A 138 12.80 8.72 10.46
N SER A 139 13.46 9.19 11.53
CA SER A 139 13.03 10.38 12.30
C SER A 139 11.56 10.32 12.78
N CYS A 140 11.07 9.11 13.04
CA CYS A 140 9.72 8.81 13.50
C CYS A 140 9.65 8.73 15.03
N GLY A 141 9.76 9.89 15.69
CA GLY A 141 9.67 9.98 17.14
C GLY A 141 8.38 9.40 17.71
N LYS A 142 8.43 8.93 18.97
CA LYS A 142 7.20 8.78 19.77
C LYS A 142 6.63 10.18 19.94
N TRP A 143 5.38 10.39 19.55
CA TRP A 143 4.64 11.62 19.88
C TRP A 143 4.94 12.00 21.34
N LEU A 144 5.58 13.15 21.56
CA LEU A 144 5.50 13.77 22.87
C LEU A 144 4.02 14.10 23.07
N LYS A 145 3.38 13.38 23.98
CA LYS A 145 2.10 13.83 24.53
C LYS A 145 2.36 15.22 25.11
N VAL A 146 1.87 16.25 24.42
CA VAL A 146 1.63 17.56 25.03
C VAL A 146 0.34 17.44 25.82
#